data_AF-A0A5N6KBH8-F1
#
_entry.id   AF-A0A5N6KBH8-F1
#
_cell.length_a   1.000
_cell.length_b   1.000
_cell.length_c   1.000
_cell.angle_alpha   90.00
_cell.angle_beta   90.00
_cell.angle_gamma   90.00
#
_symmetry.space_group_name_H-M   'P 1'
#
loop_
_entity.id
_entity.type
_entity.pdbx_description
1 polymer ?
#
loop_
_entity_poly.entity_id
_entity_poly.type
_entity_poly.pdbx_seq_one_letter_code
_entity_poly.pdbx_strand_id
1 'polypeptide(L)'
;MTIINIESALRQAIRTSQSGPIRAGELVNAIVKLDREMELLLQLVSSNLLGAAELLHAIRKLMETMDLFEVGESPNSKQALLTNGEYVNLENGNVEEEVQRLEAEAEDDLQLAEFQLGEGSGVRGEALNVALSKLYTCPDNSITDALQTTFTSQETVSLIYILRVELAKGGWTGRYLDIMELDDDEVEAPDNSIILISSLLNNCIDALAAGGWLTGNARLINGDQSESEAFIGTLKMEISAALEGIETAVYLKGLTSEMVRYGNSVLKGIRHEDTGRMANSIMSLPSGEKDISILPIGLKAERQISLLRVGAGGEVQKRSKRDIGRLLSRQVAKYTRERIVL
;
A
#
# COMPACT_ATOMS: atom_id res chain seq x y z
N MET A 1 11.34 -23.75 -13.87
CA MET A 1 11.53 -24.95 -13.05
C MET A 1 10.45 -25.02 -11.97
N THR A 2 9.51 -25.97 -12.08
CA THR A 2 8.47 -26.22 -11.06
C THR A 2 8.73 -27.58 -10.41
N ILE A 3 8.29 -27.78 -9.16
CA ILE A 3 8.48 -29.05 -8.44
C ILE A 3 7.93 -30.23 -9.25
N ILE A 4 6.74 -30.07 -9.82
CA ILE A 4 6.09 -31.10 -10.65
C ILE A 4 6.99 -31.50 -11.84
N ASN A 5 7.63 -30.52 -12.49
CA ASN A 5 8.54 -30.80 -13.60
C ASN A 5 9.79 -31.56 -13.12
N ILE A 6 10.35 -31.19 -11.96
CA ILE A 6 11.50 -31.87 -11.36
C ILE A 6 11.12 -33.32 -11.00
N GLU A 7 10.01 -33.53 -10.30
CA GLU A 7 9.52 -34.86 -9.93
C GLU A 7 9.20 -35.72 -11.15
N SER A 8 8.68 -35.12 -12.22
CA SER A 8 8.44 -35.83 -13.48
C SER A 8 9.74 -36.29 -14.13
N ALA A 9 10.78 -35.45 -14.12
CA ALA A 9 12.10 -35.77 -14.68
C ALA A 9 12.84 -36.83 -13.84
N LEU A 10 12.69 -36.76 -12.51
CA LEU A 10 13.35 -37.66 -11.55
C LEU A 10 12.53 -38.92 -11.24
N ARG A 11 11.40 -39.14 -11.91
CA ARG A 11 10.46 -40.23 -11.60
C ARG A 11 11.12 -41.62 -11.54
N GLN A 12 12.11 -41.90 -12.39
CA GLN A 12 12.83 -43.17 -12.35
C GLN A 12 13.76 -43.27 -11.14
N ALA A 13 14.52 -42.22 -10.82
CA ALA A 13 15.42 -42.17 -9.67
C ALA A 13 14.66 -42.19 -8.33
N ILE A 14 13.52 -41.51 -8.25
CA ILE A 14 12.66 -41.49 -7.04
C ILE A 14 12.12 -42.90 -6.75
N ARG A 15 11.69 -43.63 -7.80
CA ARG A 15 11.18 -45.00 -7.67
C ARG A 15 12.26 -46.00 -7.23
N THR A 16 13.51 -45.82 -7.66
CA THR A 16 14.62 -46.71 -7.27
C THR A 16 15.15 -46.42 -5.88
N SER A 17 15.11 -45.16 -5.44
CA SER A 17 15.72 -44.73 -4.17
C SER A 17 14.79 -44.76 -2.97
N GLN A 18 13.52 -45.14 -3.13
CA GLN A 18 12.46 -44.99 -2.10
C GLN A 18 12.39 -43.59 -1.48
N SER A 19 12.92 -42.58 -2.18
CA SER A 19 12.82 -41.20 -1.75
C SER A 19 11.35 -40.78 -1.86
N GLY A 20 10.84 -40.10 -0.83
CA GLY A 20 9.51 -39.51 -0.87
C GLY A 20 9.40 -38.38 -1.92
N PRO A 21 8.22 -37.77 -2.05
CA PRO A 21 8.07 -36.53 -2.82
C PRO A 21 9.00 -35.45 -2.29
N ILE A 22 9.37 -34.50 -3.15
CA ILE A 22 10.25 -33.38 -2.78
C ILE A 22 9.49 -32.52 -1.75
N ARG A 23 10.08 -32.32 -0.57
CA ARG A 23 9.42 -31.51 0.47
C ARG A 23 9.48 -30.04 0.10
N ALA A 24 8.46 -29.30 0.53
CA ALA A 24 8.47 -27.84 0.40
C ALA A 24 9.76 -27.26 1.01
N GLY A 25 10.41 -26.37 0.28
CA GLY A 25 11.65 -25.72 0.68
C GLY A 25 12.93 -26.47 0.32
N GLU A 26 12.89 -27.76 -0.06
CA GLU A 26 14.10 -28.48 -0.50
C GLU A 26 14.71 -27.84 -1.75
N LEU A 27 13.85 -27.34 -2.65
CA LEU A 27 14.28 -26.64 -3.85
C LEU A 27 14.97 -25.31 -3.52
N VAL A 28 14.33 -24.46 -2.71
CA VAL A 28 14.92 -23.20 -2.25
C VAL A 28 16.26 -23.45 -1.56
N ASN A 29 16.31 -24.40 -0.62
CA ASN A 29 17.52 -24.73 0.12
C ASN A 29 18.66 -25.23 -0.80
N ALA A 30 18.34 -25.98 -1.86
CA ALA A 30 19.34 -26.42 -2.82
C ALA A 30 19.91 -25.24 -3.63
N ILE A 31 19.06 -24.27 -4.02
CA ILE A 31 19.49 -23.09 -4.77
C ILE A 31 20.33 -22.17 -3.89
N VAL A 32 19.90 -21.91 -2.65
CA VAL A 32 20.65 -21.09 -1.68
C VAL A 32 22.04 -21.68 -1.37
N LYS A 33 22.18 -23.02 -1.37
CA LYS A 33 23.48 -23.68 -1.22
C LYS A 33 24.37 -23.54 -2.46
N LEU A 34 23.77 -23.41 -3.64
CA LEU A 34 24.50 -23.31 -4.91
C LEU A 34 24.96 -21.86 -5.16
N ASP A 35 24.12 -20.89 -4.81
CA ASP A 35 24.34 -19.48 -5.06
C ASP A 35 24.10 -18.66 -3.78
N ARG A 36 25.20 -18.11 -3.23
CA ARG A 36 25.19 -17.27 -2.03
C ARG A 36 24.82 -15.80 -2.32
N GLU A 37 24.94 -15.37 -3.59
CA GLU A 37 24.58 -14.03 -4.02
C GLU A 37 23.06 -13.87 -4.23
N MET A 38 22.31 -14.99 -4.27
CA MET A 38 20.86 -15.08 -4.37
C MET A 38 20.26 -14.61 -5.71
N GLU A 39 21.08 -14.43 -6.74
CA GLU A 39 20.63 -14.11 -8.10
C GLU A 39 19.77 -15.23 -8.70
N LEU A 40 20.19 -16.49 -8.48
CA LEU A 40 19.42 -17.65 -8.91
C LEU A 40 18.11 -17.78 -8.16
N LEU A 41 18.07 -17.36 -6.88
CA LEU A 41 16.84 -17.33 -6.10
C LEU A 41 15.90 -16.24 -6.62
N LEU A 42 16.40 -15.04 -6.89
CA LEU A 42 15.63 -13.97 -7.54
C LEU A 42 15.05 -14.45 -8.88
N GLN A 43 15.86 -15.08 -9.73
CA GLN A 43 15.40 -15.59 -11.01
C GLN A 43 14.37 -16.73 -10.86
N LEU A 44 14.55 -17.62 -9.87
CA LEU A 44 13.59 -18.67 -9.56
C LEU A 44 12.25 -18.04 -9.18
N VAL A 45 12.27 -17.12 -8.22
CA VAL A 45 11.09 -16.46 -7.69
C VAL A 45 10.42 -15.63 -8.77
N SER A 46 11.14 -14.84 -9.56
CA SER A 46 10.56 -13.97 -10.61
C SER A 46 9.96 -14.76 -11.78
N SER A 47 10.64 -15.81 -12.26
CA SER A 47 10.30 -16.47 -13.52
C SER A 47 9.38 -17.69 -13.37
N ASN A 48 9.19 -18.21 -12.16
CA ASN A 48 8.43 -19.45 -11.93
C ASN A 48 7.16 -19.25 -11.13
N LEU A 49 6.23 -20.20 -11.28
CA LEU A 49 5.06 -20.30 -10.42
C LEU A 49 5.41 -21.16 -9.21
N LEU A 50 5.60 -20.51 -8.07
CA LEU A 50 5.87 -21.16 -6.78
C LEU A 50 4.59 -21.12 -5.94
N GLY A 51 4.34 -22.18 -5.17
CA GLY A 51 3.24 -22.18 -4.19
C GLY A 51 3.61 -21.42 -2.92
N ALA A 52 2.62 -21.15 -2.07
CA ALA A 52 2.81 -20.38 -0.84
C ALA A 52 3.92 -20.95 0.06
N ALA A 53 3.99 -22.28 0.24
CA ALA A 53 5.02 -22.91 1.06
C ALA A 53 6.45 -22.70 0.51
N GLU A 54 6.66 -22.79 -0.81
CA GLU A 54 7.98 -22.52 -1.42
C GLU A 54 8.35 -21.03 -1.31
N LEU A 55 7.39 -20.14 -1.53
CA LEU A 55 7.60 -18.70 -1.40
C LEU A 55 7.96 -18.32 0.04
N LEU A 56 7.30 -18.91 1.04
CA LEU A 56 7.64 -18.69 2.45
C LEU A 56 9.04 -19.21 2.79
N HIS A 57 9.45 -20.36 2.26
CA HIS A 57 10.84 -20.82 2.44
C HIS A 57 11.85 -19.86 1.80
N ALA A 58 11.53 -19.28 0.63
CA ALA A 58 12.37 -18.26 0.00
C ALA A 58 12.45 -16.99 0.86
N ILE A 59 11.31 -16.48 1.32
CA ILE A 59 11.23 -15.31 2.21
C ILE A 59 12.04 -15.56 3.49
N ARG A 60 11.85 -16.71 4.14
CA ARG A 60 12.62 -17.10 5.33
C ARG A 60 14.12 -17.07 5.07
N LYS A 61 14.59 -17.65 3.98
CA LYS A 61 16.03 -17.64 3.65
C LYS A 61 16.56 -16.25 3.34
N LEU A 62 15.77 -15.41 2.68
CA LEU A 62 16.14 -14.02 2.43
C LEU A 62 16.27 -13.24 3.74
N MET A 63 15.28 -13.37 4.64
CA MET A 63 15.31 -12.80 5.99
C MET A 63 16.52 -13.28 6.79
N GLU A 64 16.87 -14.57 6.71
CA GLU A 64 18.04 -15.15 7.38
C GLU A 64 19.34 -14.55 6.86
N THR A 65 19.44 -14.29 5.55
CA THR A 65 20.68 -13.76 4.95
C THR A 65 20.85 -12.25 5.06
N MET A 66 19.81 -11.54 5.46
CA MET A 66 19.86 -10.10 5.72
C MET A 66 19.99 -9.82 7.23
N ASP A 67 20.20 -10.86 8.05
CA ASP A 67 20.22 -10.79 9.51
C ASP A 67 18.97 -10.11 10.10
N LEU A 68 17.84 -10.16 9.38
CA LEU A 68 16.56 -9.54 9.79
C LEU A 68 15.86 -10.32 10.93
N PHE A 69 16.41 -11.46 11.33
CA PHE A 69 16.03 -12.15 12.57
C PHE A 69 16.81 -11.66 13.79
N GLU A 70 17.89 -10.89 13.59
CA GLU A 70 18.79 -10.38 14.64
C GLU A 70 18.49 -8.93 15.07
N VAL A 71 17.31 -8.38 14.75
CA VAL A 71 16.79 -7.07 15.25
C VAL A 71 16.60 -7.07 16.79
N GLY A 72 17.29 -7.94 17.52
CA GLY A 72 17.38 -7.98 18.97
C GLY A 72 18.67 -8.60 19.52
N GLU A 73 19.66 -8.91 18.68
CA GLU A 73 20.96 -9.41 19.11
C GLU A 73 22.08 -8.40 18.79
N SER A 74 21.94 -7.15 19.21
CA SER A 74 23.14 -6.36 19.43
C SER A 74 23.96 -7.04 20.56
N PRO A 75 25.23 -7.44 20.34
CA PRO A 75 26.04 -8.16 21.33
C PRO A 75 26.38 -7.35 22.58
N ASN A 76 25.94 -6.09 22.67
CA ASN A 76 26.14 -5.21 23.81
C ASN A 76 24.97 -5.20 24.81
N SER A 77 23.81 -5.78 24.51
CA SER A 77 22.66 -5.82 25.45
C SER A 77 22.83 -6.84 26.58
N LYS A 78 23.76 -7.80 26.46
CA LYS A 78 23.93 -8.92 27.42
C LYS A 78 24.74 -8.58 28.68
N GLN A 79 25.12 -7.32 28.92
CA GLN A 79 25.95 -6.96 30.11
C GLN A 79 25.27 -6.17 31.23
N ALA A 80 24.03 -5.69 31.09
CA ALA A 80 23.43 -4.83 32.12
C ALA A 80 22.34 -5.46 33.00
N LEU A 81 21.84 -6.67 32.69
CA LEU A 81 20.68 -7.26 33.39
C LEU A 81 21.04 -8.44 34.30
N LEU A 82 22.09 -8.28 35.11
CA LEU A 82 22.33 -9.13 36.28
C LEU A 82 22.50 -8.27 37.52
N THR A 83 21.39 -7.79 38.09
CA THR A 83 21.32 -7.48 39.52
C THR A 83 20.15 -8.23 40.13
N ASN A 84 20.50 -9.15 41.02
CA ASN A 84 19.55 -9.91 41.83
C ASN A 84 18.58 -8.97 42.55
N GLY A 85 17.34 -9.45 42.66
CA GLY A 85 16.25 -8.70 43.28
C GLY A 85 16.60 -8.15 44.66
N GLU A 86 16.60 -6.83 44.74
CA GLU A 86 16.35 -6.11 45.97
C GLU A 86 15.50 -4.89 45.60
N TYR A 87 14.40 -4.72 46.33
CA TYR A 87 13.39 -3.69 46.12
C TYR A 87 14.04 -2.31 46.03
N VAL A 88 13.99 -1.67 44.86
CA VAL A 88 14.33 -0.25 44.74
C VAL A 88 13.09 0.51 44.32
N ASN A 89 12.69 1.46 45.16
CA ASN A 89 11.64 2.43 44.90
C ASN A 89 11.82 3.05 43.51
N LEU A 90 10.74 3.08 42.74
CA LEU A 90 10.65 3.88 41.52
C LEU A 90 10.77 5.37 41.90
N GLU A 91 11.94 5.96 41.67
CA GLU A 91 12.04 7.39 41.48
C GLU A 91 11.56 7.72 40.06
N ASN A 92 10.50 8.55 39.99
CA ASN A 92 9.80 9.04 38.80
C ASN A 92 10.65 9.91 37.84
N GLY A 93 11.97 9.70 37.76
CA GLY A 93 12.88 10.49 36.94
C GLY A 93 13.41 9.80 35.68
N ASN A 94 13.26 8.47 35.56
CA ASN A 94 13.98 7.69 34.55
C ASN A 94 13.09 7.07 33.45
N VAL A 95 11.78 7.28 33.49
CA VAL A 95 10.88 6.71 32.47
C VAL A 95 11.02 7.44 31.14
N GLU A 96 11.18 8.77 31.16
CA GLU A 96 11.35 9.59 29.96
C GLU A 96 12.67 9.28 29.23
N GLU A 97 13.74 9.07 29.99
CA GLU A 97 15.09 8.77 29.45
C GLU A 97 15.16 7.33 28.91
N GLU A 98 14.44 6.40 29.55
CA GLU A 98 14.28 5.03 29.06
C GLU A 98 13.44 4.96 27.76
N VAL A 99 12.35 5.74 27.68
CA VAL A 99 11.53 5.85 26.47
C VAL A 99 12.33 6.48 25.33
N GLN A 100 13.08 7.55 25.59
CA GLN A 100 13.95 8.17 24.58
C GLN A 100 15.05 7.22 24.07
N ARG A 101 15.60 6.36 24.93
CA ARG A 101 16.59 5.37 24.51
C ARG A 101 15.97 4.26 23.65
N LEU A 102 14.79 3.79 24.01
CA LEU A 102 14.04 2.79 23.23
C LEU A 102 13.57 3.37 21.88
N GLU A 103 13.18 4.64 21.84
CA GLU A 103 12.84 5.34 20.59
C GLU A 103 14.08 5.47 19.69
N ALA A 104 15.24 5.83 20.25
CA ALA A 104 16.49 5.93 19.49
C ALA A 104 16.99 4.57 18.97
N GLU A 105 16.82 3.49 19.74
CA GLU A 105 17.16 2.12 19.31
C GLU A 105 16.21 1.64 18.20
N ALA A 106 14.91 1.90 18.34
CA ALA A 106 13.92 1.59 17.30
C ALA A 106 14.17 2.39 16.02
N GLU A 107 14.65 3.62 16.12
CA GLU A 107 15.00 4.47 14.97
C GLU A 107 16.29 3.99 14.28
N ASP A 108 17.30 3.54 15.02
CA ASP A 108 18.52 2.92 14.46
C ASP A 108 18.22 1.59 13.75
N ASP A 109 17.38 0.74 14.36
CA ASP A 109 16.90 -0.51 13.76
C ASP A 109 16.08 -0.24 12.48
N LEU A 110 15.26 0.82 12.49
CA LEU A 110 14.48 1.23 11.33
C LEU A 110 15.38 1.76 10.21
N GLN A 111 16.41 2.56 10.52
CA GLN A 111 17.41 3.03 9.56
C GLN A 111 18.23 1.87 8.96
N LEU A 112 18.59 0.88 9.76
CA LEU A 112 19.29 -0.32 9.28
C LEU A 112 18.39 -1.13 8.32
N ALA A 113 17.11 -1.31 8.68
CA ALA A 113 16.14 -1.99 7.83
C ALA A 113 15.88 -1.20 6.54
N GLU A 114 15.79 0.13 6.60
CA GLU A 114 15.66 1.01 5.43
C GLU A 114 16.86 0.90 4.50
N PHE A 115 18.08 0.84 5.02
CA PHE A 115 19.27 0.61 4.20
C PHE A 115 19.23 -0.76 3.51
N GLN A 116 18.78 -1.80 4.23
CA GLN A 116 18.71 -3.16 3.71
C GLN A 116 17.52 -3.41 2.78
N LEU A 117 16.46 -2.59 2.83
CA LEU A 117 15.23 -2.73 2.03
C LEU A 117 15.00 -1.56 1.04
N GLY A 118 15.87 -0.55 1.04
CA GLY A 118 15.81 0.68 0.25
C GLY A 118 16.10 0.51 -1.25
N GLU A 119 15.98 1.60 -2.00
CA GLU A 119 16.44 1.68 -3.39
C GLU A 119 17.98 1.50 -3.43
N GLY A 120 18.44 0.30 -3.79
CA GLY A 120 19.84 -0.09 -3.67
C GLY A 120 20.11 -1.28 -2.74
N SER A 121 19.07 -1.86 -2.14
CA SER A 121 19.08 -3.12 -1.35
C SER A 121 19.76 -4.32 -2.04
N GLY A 122 20.04 -4.19 -3.33
CA GLY A 122 20.67 -5.20 -4.15
C GLY A 122 19.72 -6.37 -4.41
N VAL A 123 20.30 -7.48 -4.86
CA VAL A 123 19.57 -8.66 -5.33
C VAL A 123 18.65 -9.25 -4.24
N ARG A 124 18.98 -9.08 -2.96
CA ARG A 124 18.26 -9.71 -1.83
C ARG A 124 16.93 -9.03 -1.52
N GLY A 125 16.87 -7.71 -1.38
CA GLY A 125 15.59 -7.04 -1.17
C GLY A 125 14.72 -7.02 -2.42
N GLU A 126 15.31 -6.99 -3.62
CA GLU A 126 14.54 -7.22 -4.85
C GLU A 126 13.89 -8.61 -4.82
N ALA A 127 14.65 -9.65 -4.47
CA ALA A 127 14.11 -11.00 -4.33
C ALA A 127 13.02 -11.10 -3.27
N LEU A 128 13.17 -10.39 -2.14
CA LEU A 128 12.18 -10.36 -1.08
C LEU A 128 10.89 -9.69 -1.56
N ASN A 129 10.98 -8.53 -2.20
CA ASN A 129 9.83 -7.80 -2.74
C ASN A 129 9.09 -8.59 -3.81
N VAL A 130 9.82 -9.26 -4.70
CA VAL A 130 9.21 -10.15 -5.70
C VAL A 130 8.59 -11.39 -5.02
N ALA A 131 9.18 -11.93 -3.96
CA ALA A 131 8.61 -13.06 -3.23
C ALA A 131 7.33 -12.68 -2.48
N LEU A 132 7.30 -11.53 -1.81
CA LEU A 132 6.13 -11.00 -1.11
C LEU A 132 4.98 -10.69 -2.08
N SER A 133 5.29 -10.06 -3.22
CA SER A 133 4.28 -9.79 -4.25
C SER A 133 3.69 -11.06 -4.86
N LYS A 134 4.49 -12.10 -5.07
CA LYS A 134 3.98 -13.41 -5.49
C LYS A 134 3.21 -14.13 -4.39
N LEU A 135 3.64 -14.01 -3.13
CA LEU A 135 2.93 -14.61 -2.01
C LEU A 135 1.52 -14.06 -1.91
N TYR A 136 1.35 -12.73 -2.07
CA TYR A 136 0.04 -12.07 -2.10
C TYR A 136 -0.90 -12.59 -3.21
N THR A 137 -0.37 -13.12 -4.32
CA THR A 137 -1.21 -13.72 -5.38
C THR A 137 -1.75 -15.11 -5.02
N CYS A 138 -1.26 -15.73 -3.95
CA CYS A 138 -1.75 -17.02 -3.46
C CYS A 138 -3.06 -16.86 -2.67
N PRO A 139 -3.91 -17.90 -2.56
CA PRO A 139 -5.11 -17.85 -1.72
C PRO A 139 -4.77 -17.71 -0.23
N ASP A 140 -5.48 -16.85 0.50
CA ASP A 140 -5.24 -16.58 1.94
C ASP A 140 -5.17 -17.86 2.79
N ASN A 141 -6.12 -18.78 2.61
CA ASN A 141 -6.13 -20.07 3.32
C ASN A 141 -4.86 -20.90 3.09
N SER A 142 -4.24 -20.77 1.91
CA SER A 142 -2.99 -21.47 1.61
C SER A 142 -1.79 -20.76 2.21
N ILE A 143 -1.84 -19.44 2.37
CA ILE A 143 -0.77 -18.65 2.99
C ILE A 143 -0.77 -18.92 4.49
N THR A 144 -1.94 -18.88 5.15
CA THR A 144 -2.06 -19.13 6.60
C THR A 144 -1.64 -20.54 6.98
N ASP A 145 -2.09 -21.57 6.27
CA ASP A 145 -1.67 -22.96 6.48
C ASP A 145 -0.16 -23.14 6.24
N ALA A 146 0.38 -22.51 5.19
CA ALA A 146 1.80 -22.56 4.91
C ALA A 146 2.63 -21.81 5.98
N LEU A 147 2.15 -20.67 6.50
CA LEU A 147 2.80 -19.95 7.61
C LEU A 147 2.84 -20.82 8.86
N GLN A 148 1.72 -21.42 9.25
CA GLN A 148 1.63 -22.29 10.43
C GLN A 148 2.54 -23.52 10.37
N THR A 149 2.82 -24.02 9.17
CA THR A 149 3.65 -25.22 8.96
C THR A 149 5.12 -24.91 8.71
N THR A 150 5.43 -23.72 8.18
CA THR A 150 6.77 -23.36 7.70
C THR A 150 7.52 -22.43 8.65
N PHE A 151 6.80 -21.52 9.29
CA PHE A 151 7.37 -20.47 10.15
C PHE A 151 7.18 -20.83 11.62
N THR A 152 8.17 -20.46 12.43
CA THR A 152 7.96 -20.37 13.87
C THR A 152 7.15 -19.12 14.22
N SER A 153 6.60 -19.07 15.43
CA SER A 153 5.90 -17.87 15.90
C SER A 153 6.82 -16.64 15.91
N GLN A 154 8.09 -16.80 16.28
CA GLN A 154 9.08 -15.72 16.22
C GLN A 154 9.37 -15.27 14.79
N GLU A 155 9.56 -16.22 13.86
CA GLU A 155 9.80 -15.89 12.44
C GLU A 155 8.60 -15.15 11.83
N THR A 156 7.38 -15.50 12.25
CA THR A 156 6.15 -14.82 11.82
C THR A 156 6.10 -13.38 12.36
N VAL A 157 6.53 -13.17 13.60
CA VAL A 157 6.64 -11.82 14.18
C VAL A 157 7.71 -10.99 13.46
N SER A 158 8.88 -11.56 13.14
CA SER A 158 9.90 -10.89 12.33
C SER A 158 9.36 -10.48 10.95
N LEU A 159 8.53 -11.32 10.32
CA LEU A 159 7.85 -10.96 9.07
C LEU A 159 6.86 -9.81 9.27
N ILE A 160 6.13 -9.76 10.39
CA ILE A 160 5.27 -8.61 10.74
C ILE A 160 6.10 -7.32 10.85
N TYR A 161 7.28 -7.36 11.49
CA TYR A 161 8.17 -6.19 11.57
C TYR A 161 8.61 -5.70 10.19
N ILE A 162 9.03 -6.59 9.30
CA ILE A 162 9.39 -6.21 7.92
C ILE A 162 8.22 -5.53 7.21
N LEU A 163 7.02 -6.07 7.34
CA LEU A 163 5.82 -5.48 6.75
C LEU A 163 5.46 -4.11 7.35
N ARG A 164 5.78 -3.87 8.63
CA ARG A 164 5.65 -2.56 9.27
C ARG A 164 6.67 -1.55 8.72
N VAL A 165 7.91 -1.97 8.51
CA VAL A 165 8.94 -1.12 7.87
C VAL A 165 8.51 -0.73 6.46
N GLU A 166 8.03 -1.69 5.66
CA GLU A 166 7.50 -1.40 4.31
C GLU A 166 6.26 -0.48 4.35
N LEU A 167 5.42 -0.59 5.38
CA LEU A 167 4.28 0.32 5.59
C LEU A 167 4.75 1.76 5.88
N ALA A 168 5.76 1.92 6.75
CA ALA A 168 6.32 3.21 7.12
C ALA A 168 7.06 3.86 5.93
N LYS A 169 7.90 3.07 5.23
CA LYS A 169 8.61 3.49 4.01
C LYS A 169 7.65 3.90 2.90
N GLY A 170 6.48 3.25 2.81
CA GLY A 170 5.42 3.66 1.90
C GLY A 170 4.76 5.02 2.24
N GLY A 171 5.18 5.69 3.31
CA GLY A 171 4.68 6.99 3.75
C GLY A 171 3.28 6.95 4.37
N TRP A 172 2.72 5.76 4.60
CA TRP A 172 1.32 5.59 5.04
C TRP A 172 1.08 6.01 6.49
N THR A 173 2.12 5.97 7.32
CA THR A 173 2.06 6.37 8.74
C THR A 173 2.68 7.77 8.97
N GLY A 174 3.33 8.34 7.97
CA GLY A 174 3.98 9.65 8.03
C GLY A 174 2.98 10.82 7.97
N ARG A 175 3.39 11.97 8.52
CA ARG A 175 2.60 13.21 8.43
C ARG A 175 2.94 13.94 7.14
N TYR A 176 1.93 14.37 6.38
CA TYR A 176 2.10 15.11 5.13
C TYR A 176 2.97 16.38 5.24
N LEU A 177 3.01 17.03 6.41
CA LEU A 177 3.82 18.24 6.61
C LEU A 177 5.30 17.93 6.83
N ASP A 178 5.63 16.73 7.32
CA ASP A 178 7.01 16.32 7.57
C ASP A 178 7.70 15.87 6.26
N ILE A 179 6.92 15.53 5.23
CA ILE A 179 7.38 15.08 3.89
C ILE A 179 7.84 16.27 3.02
N MET A 180 7.53 17.52 3.40
CA MET A 180 7.89 18.71 2.60
C MET A 180 9.41 19.00 2.52
N GLU A 181 10.22 18.26 3.28
CA GLU A 181 11.70 18.35 3.26
C GLU A 181 12.36 17.26 2.38
N LEU A 182 11.57 16.32 1.83
CA LEU A 182 12.06 15.26 0.95
C LEU A 182 11.94 15.67 -0.53
N ASP A 183 12.91 15.28 -1.35
CA ASP A 183 12.89 15.56 -2.79
C ASP A 183 11.71 14.82 -3.46
N ASP A 184 10.98 15.52 -4.35
CA ASP A 184 9.74 15.08 -5.03
C ASP A 184 9.88 13.72 -5.79
N ASP A 185 11.11 13.26 -6.00
CA ASP A 185 11.45 12.01 -6.70
C ASP A 185 11.36 10.75 -5.79
N GLU A 186 11.24 10.90 -4.46
CA GLU A 186 11.27 9.76 -3.50
C GLU A 186 9.87 9.21 -3.12
N VAL A 187 8.77 9.87 -3.53
CA VAL A 187 7.42 9.57 -3.01
C VAL A 187 6.49 8.98 -4.08
N GLU A 188 6.99 8.10 -4.93
CA GLU A 188 6.12 7.24 -5.76
C GLU A 188 5.91 5.89 -5.06
N ALA A 189 5.16 5.90 -3.96
CA ALA A 189 4.71 4.65 -3.35
C ALA A 189 3.82 3.91 -4.37
N PRO A 190 4.17 2.68 -4.80
CA PRO A 190 3.38 1.98 -5.80
C PRO A 190 1.98 1.70 -5.24
N ASP A 191 0.93 2.15 -5.95
CA ASP A 191 -0.49 2.13 -5.53
C ASP A 191 -1.00 0.79 -4.93
N ASN A 192 -0.35 -0.33 -5.26
CA ASN A 192 -0.75 -1.67 -4.83
C ASN A 192 0.00 -2.20 -3.60
N SER A 193 1.05 -1.51 -3.11
CA SER A 193 1.86 -1.99 -1.97
C SER A 193 1.02 -2.10 -0.69
N ILE A 194 0.15 -1.12 -0.44
CA ILE A 194 -0.68 -1.10 0.77
C ILE A 194 -1.64 -2.29 0.85
N ILE A 195 -2.19 -2.72 -0.29
CA ILE A 195 -3.11 -3.88 -0.37
C ILE A 195 -2.33 -5.18 -0.08
N LEU A 196 -1.13 -5.29 -0.65
CA LEU A 196 -0.23 -6.41 -0.41
C LEU A 196 0.14 -6.49 1.07
N ILE A 197 0.63 -5.39 1.66
CA ILE A 197 1.05 -5.31 3.05
C ILE A 197 -0.12 -5.65 3.98
N SER A 198 -1.30 -5.04 3.78
CA SER A 198 -2.46 -5.30 4.63
C SER A 198 -2.91 -6.76 4.57
N SER A 199 -2.86 -7.37 3.38
CA SER A 199 -3.29 -8.76 3.21
C SER A 199 -2.30 -9.73 3.85
N LEU A 200 -1.00 -9.50 3.67
CA LEU A 200 0.02 -10.35 4.31
C LEU A 200 0.07 -10.17 5.83
N LEU A 201 -0.11 -8.94 6.35
CA LEU A 201 -0.23 -8.69 7.79
C LEU A 201 -1.40 -9.48 8.41
N ASN A 202 -2.57 -9.45 7.77
CA ASN A 202 -3.73 -10.24 8.21
C ASN A 202 -3.42 -11.73 8.22
N ASN A 203 -2.83 -12.26 7.14
CA ASN A 203 -2.43 -13.67 7.07
C ASN A 203 -1.42 -14.06 8.17
N CYS A 204 -0.47 -13.18 8.52
CA CYS A 204 0.48 -13.41 9.63
C CYS A 204 -0.22 -13.42 11.00
N ILE A 205 -1.15 -12.49 11.24
CA ILE A 205 -1.91 -12.42 12.49
C ILE A 205 -2.80 -13.66 12.64
N ASP A 206 -3.48 -14.08 11.57
CA ASP A 206 -4.33 -15.27 11.54
C ASP A 206 -3.51 -16.56 11.73
N ALA A 207 -2.29 -16.62 11.16
CA ALA A 207 -1.39 -17.76 11.34
C ALA A 207 -0.93 -17.92 12.79
N LEU A 208 -0.60 -16.82 13.47
CA LEU A 208 -0.24 -16.84 14.90
C LEU A 208 -1.43 -17.23 15.78
N ALA A 209 -2.62 -16.73 15.43
CA ALA A 209 -3.86 -16.87 16.20
C ALA A 209 -3.71 -16.48 17.68
N ALA A 210 -4.75 -16.64 18.49
CA ALA A 210 -4.66 -16.36 19.94
C ALA A 210 -3.61 -17.27 20.63
N GLY A 211 -3.36 -18.46 20.08
CA GLY A 211 -2.40 -19.43 20.62
C GLY A 211 -0.97 -18.90 20.64
N GLY A 212 -0.48 -18.32 19.53
CA GLY A 212 0.90 -17.83 19.44
C GLY A 212 1.21 -16.70 20.42
N TRP A 213 0.26 -15.80 20.63
CA TRP A 213 0.37 -14.67 21.56
C TRP A 213 0.27 -15.09 23.03
N LEU A 214 -0.66 -15.98 23.38
CA LEU A 214 -0.92 -16.35 24.78
C LEU A 214 0.08 -17.36 25.34
N THR A 215 0.67 -18.22 24.52
CA THR A 215 1.64 -19.21 25.00
C THR A 215 3.05 -18.64 25.15
N GLY A 216 3.25 -17.36 24.83
CA GLY A 216 4.57 -16.74 24.81
C GLY A 216 5.52 -17.47 23.87
N ASN A 217 5.02 -17.94 22.71
CA ASN A 217 5.84 -18.49 21.63
C ASN A 217 6.19 -17.41 20.60
N ALA A 218 5.30 -16.43 20.42
CA ALA A 218 5.58 -15.16 19.76
C ALA A 218 6.40 -14.24 20.68
N ARG A 219 7.56 -14.73 21.17
CA ARG A 219 8.43 -13.94 22.04
C ARG A 219 9.06 -12.81 21.24
N LEU A 220 8.75 -11.59 21.66
CA LEU A 220 9.65 -10.47 21.52
C LEU A 220 10.83 -10.67 22.48
N ILE A 221 11.93 -9.97 22.24
CA ILE A 221 13.31 -10.27 22.66
C ILE A 221 13.47 -10.70 24.13
N ASN A 222 12.60 -10.26 25.06
CA ASN A 222 12.68 -10.63 26.49
C ASN A 222 11.49 -11.45 27.03
N GLY A 223 10.49 -11.74 26.20
CA GLY A 223 9.45 -12.74 26.47
C GLY A 223 8.44 -12.41 27.57
N ASP A 224 8.34 -11.14 27.98
CA ASP A 224 7.31 -10.69 28.90
C ASP A 224 6.00 -10.39 28.16
N GLN A 225 4.87 -10.83 28.74
CA GLN A 225 3.53 -10.61 28.21
C GLN A 225 3.23 -9.12 27.94
N SER A 226 3.86 -8.24 28.72
CA SER A 226 3.73 -6.77 28.59
C SER A 226 4.31 -6.24 27.27
N GLU A 227 5.38 -6.84 26.75
CA GLU A 227 5.98 -6.41 25.47
C GLU A 227 5.09 -6.78 24.29
N SER A 228 4.45 -7.96 24.35
CA SER A 228 3.50 -8.38 23.31
C SER A 228 2.27 -7.48 23.26
N GLU A 229 1.77 -7.04 24.42
CA GLU A 229 0.67 -6.07 24.49
C GLU A 229 1.08 -4.70 23.93
N ALA A 230 2.27 -4.21 24.29
CA ALA A 230 2.81 -2.96 23.77
C ALA A 230 2.99 -3.02 22.24
N PHE A 231 3.52 -4.12 21.71
CA PHE A 231 3.68 -4.34 20.26
C PHE A 231 2.34 -4.34 19.51
N ILE A 232 1.33 -5.03 20.02
CA ILE A 232 -0.01 -5.00 19.41
C ILE A 232 -0.63 -3.61 19.51
N GLY A 233 -0.38 -2.90 20.61
CA GLY A 233 -0.76 -1.50 20.80
C GLY A 233 -0.17 -0.58 19.74
N THR A 234 1.14 -0.66 19.50
CA THR A 234 1.83 0.15 18.47
C THR A 234 1.38 -0.20 17.06
N LEU A 235 1.30 -1.48 16.72
CA LEU A 235 0.77 -1.94 15.43
C LEU A 235 -0.65 -1.42 15.17
N LYS A 236 -1.52 -1.44 16.19
CA LYS A 236 -2.87 -0.89 16.09
C LYS A 236 -2.86 0.61 15.83
N MET A 237 -2.00 1.38 16.50
CA MET A 237 -1.89 2.82 16.30
C MET A 237 -1.43 3.15 14.88
N GLU A 238 -0.42 2.44 14.36
CA GLU A 238 0.07 2.59 12.98
C GLU A 238 -1.00 2.28 11.94
N ILE A 239 -1.71 1.15 12.08
CA ILE A 239 -2.79 0.78 11.17
C ILE A 239 -3.94 1.79 11.24
N SER A 240 -4.24 2.33 12.42
CA SER A 240 -5.29 3.34 12.59
C SER A 240 -4.92 4.65 11.89
N ALA A 241 -3.65 5.08 12.00
CA ALA A 241 -3.15 6.26 11.30
C ALA A 241 -3.20 6.08 9.78
N ALA A 242 -2.77 4.93 9.27
CA ALA A 242 -2.84 4.60 7.84
C ALA A 242 -4.30 4.59 7.34
N LEU A 243 -5.23 4.01 8.11
CA LEU A 243 -6.65 3.97 7.77
C LEU A 243 -7.26 5.38 7.70
N GLU A 244 -7.01 6.23 8.70
CA GLU A 244 -7.49 7.61 8.71
C GLU A 244 -6.94 8.42 7.52
N GLY A 245 -5.67 8.19 7.16
CA GLY A 245 -5.05 8.75 5.96
C GLY A 245 -5.78 8.32 4.68
N ILE A 246 -6.08 7.04 4.54
CA ILE A 246 -6.81 6.49 3.38
C ILE A 246 -8.25 7.05 3.31
N GLU A 247 -8.97 7.10 4.43
CA GLU A 247 -10.32 7.67 4.49
C GLU A 247 -10.33 9.14 4.04
N THR A 248 -9.36 9.92 4.54
CA THR A 248 -9.18 11.32 4.15
C THR A 248 -8.83 11.44 2.66
N ALA A 249 -7.95 10.58 2.15
CA ALA A 249 -7.59 10.55 0.73
C ALA A 249 -8.79 10.22 -0.17
N VAL A 250 -9.61 9.24 0.20
CA VAL A 250 -10.84 8.88 -0.54
C VAL A 250 -11.85 10.03 -0.51
N TYR A 251 -12.03 10.68 0.65
CA TYR A 251 -12.88 11.85 0.78
C TYR A 251 -12.41 12.99 -0.13
N LEU A 252 -11.13 13.38 -0.05
CA LEU A 252 -10.56 14.44 -0.89
C LEU A 252 -10.60 14.11 -2.37
N LYS A 253 -10.34 12.85 -2.75
CA LYS A 253 -10.49 12.37 -4.14
C LYS A 253 -11.92 12.56 -4.62
N GLY A 254 -12.91 12.27 -3.79
CA GLY A 254 -14.33 12.53 -4.09
C GLY A 254 -14.61 14.01 -4.36
N LEU A 255 -14.16 14.90 -3.48
CA LEU A 255 -14.36 16.35 -3.66
C LEU A 255 -13.63 16.89 -4.88
N THR A 256 -12.32 16.62 -4.98
CA THR A 256 -11.46 17.16 -6.03
C THR A 256 -11.84 16.64 -7.42
N SER A 257 -12.21 15.36 -7.54
CA SER A 257 -12.67 14.80 -8.82
C SER A 257 -13.95 15.48 -9.32
N GLU A 258 -14.87 15.81 -8.42
CA GLU A 258 -16.09 16.56 -8.75
C GLU A 258 -15.79 18.01 -9.15
N MET A 259 -14.86 18.68 -8.45
CA MET A 259 -14.39 20.02 -8.82
C MET A 259 -13.72 20.04 -10.20
N VAL A 260 -12.84 19.07 -10.48
CA VAL A 260 -12.17 18.91 -11.77
C VAL A 260 -13.18 18.60 -12.87
N ARG A 261 -14.17 17.74 -12.61
CA ARG A 261 -15.25 17.42 -13.56
C ARG A 261 -16.07 18.66 -13.90
N TYR A 262 -16.41 19.47 -12.89
CA TYR A 262 -17.11 20.73 -13.09
C TYR A 262 -16.26 21.70 -13.92
N GLY A 263 -15.00 21.94 -13.53
CA GLY A 263 -14.07 22.80 -14.26
C GLY A 263 -13.93 22.40 -15.72
N ASN A 264 -13.73 21.11 -16.00
CA ASN A 264 -13.69 20.57 -17.36
C ASN A 264 -14.99 20.79 -18.14
N SER A 265 -16.15 20.71 -17.48
CA SER A 265 -17.45 20.94 -18.11
C SER A 265 -17.67 22.42 -18.44
N VAL A 266 -17.24 23.34 -17.57
CA VAL A 266 -17.28 24.79 -17.82
C VAL A 266 -16.34 25.17 -18.97
N LEU A 267 -15.11 24.66 -18.98
CA LEU A 267 -14.14 24.93 -20.05
C LEU A 267 -14.64 24.45 -21.42
N LYS A 268 -15.32 23.30 -21.48
CA LYS A 268 -15.96 22.81 -22.71
C LYS A 268 -17.10 23.72 -23.19
N GLY A 269 -17.86 24.32 -22.26
CA GLY A 269 -18.90 25.30 -22.57
C GLY A 269 -18.32 26.55 -23.23
N ILE A 270 -17.22 27.08 -22.69
CA ILE A 270 -16.56 28.31 -23.17
C ILE A 270 -15.90 28.11 -24.54
N ARG A 271 -15.09 27.05 -24.72
CA ARG A 271 -14.24 26.86 -25.93
C ARG A 271 -15.03 26.70 -27.24
N HIS A 272 -16.30 26.29 -27.19
CA HIS A 272 -17.13 26.11 -28.39
C HIS A 272 -17.91 27.36 -28.80
N GLU A 273 -18.01 28.38 -27.95
CA GLU A 273 -18.61 29.67 -28.32
C GLU A 273 -17.65 30.53 -29.16
N ASP A 274 -16.35 30.42 -28.90
CA ASP A 274 -15.33 31.25 -29.56
C ASP A 274 -14.92 30.80 -30.97
N THR A 275 -15.16 29.54 -31.35
CA THR A 275 -14.57 28.97 -32.58
C THR A 275 -15.46 29.02 -33.84
N GLY A 276 -16.63 29.69 -33.81
CA GLY A 276 -17.48 29.71 -35.02
C GLY A 276 -18.50 30.82 -35.20
N ARG A 277 -18.67 31.79 -34.28
CA ARG A 277 -19.69 32.84 -34.41
C ARG A 277 -19.25 34.21 -33.87
N MET A 278 -18.11 34.70 -34.33
CA MET A 278 -17.69 36.10 -34.18
C MET A 278 -18.51 37.06 -35.08
N ALA A 279 -19.84 37.01 -35.04
CA ALA A 279 -20.64 38.06 -35.68
C ALA A 279 -22.02 38.31 -35.05
N ASN A 280 -22.73 37.32 -34.51
CA ASN A 280 -24.14 37.52 -34.11
C ASN A 280 -24.63 36.66 -32.93
N SER A 281 -23.73 36.13 -32.08
CA SER A 281 -24.15 35.40 -30.89
C SER A 281 -24.33 36.37 -29.73
N ILE A 282 -25.49 36.30 -29.07
CA ILE A 282 -25.76 36.97 -27.79
C ILE A 282 -24.68 36.47 -26.82
N MET A 283 -23.67 37.30 -26.61
CA MET A 283 -22.62 37.04 -25.65
C MET A 283 -23.26 37.25 -24.28
N SER A 284 -23.68 36.15 -23.64
CA SER A 284 -24.11 36.18 -22.25
C SER A 284 -22.86 36.31 -21.39
N LEU A 285 -22.21 37.47 -21.45
CA LEU A 285 -21.21 37.86 -20.47
C LEU A 285 -21.91 37.79 -19.11
N PRO A 286 -21.36 37.06 -18.12
CA PRO A 286 -21.80 37.21 -16.75
C PRO A 286 -21.46 38.65 -16.33
N SER A 287 -22.41 39.56 -16.56
CA SER A 287 -22.36 40.94 -16.11
C SER A 287 -22.69 40.93 -14.61
N GLY A 288 -21.69 40.53 -13.83
CA GLY A 288 -21.61 40.67 -12.38
C GLY A 288 -20.16 40.95 -12.05
N GLU A 289 -19.83 42.23 -11.97
CA GLU A 289 -18.56 42.73 -11.44
C GLU A 289 -18.34 42.19 -10.02
N LYS A 290 -17.27 41.42 -9.83
CA LYS A 290 -16.75 40.93 -8.53
C LYS A 290 -17.71 39.97 -7.80
N ASP A 291 -17.11 38.99 -7.13
CA ASP A 291 -17.78 37.91 -6.41
C ASP A 291 -18.46 36.90 -7.33
N ILE A 292 -17.75 35.82 -7.65
CA ILE A 292 -17.83 34.62 -6.82
C ILE A 292 -16.56 33.80 -7.15
N SER A 293 -15.47 33.97 -6.39
CA SER A 293 -14.31 33.03 -6.39
C SER A 293 -14.66 31.67 -5.75
N ILE A 294 -15.95 31.40 -5.59
CA ILE A 294 -16.52 30.28 -4.86
C ILE A 294 -17.18 29.35 -5.88
N LEU A 295 -17.08 28.05 -5.64
CA LEU A 295 -17.76 27.06 -6.48
C LEU A 295 -19.29 27.17 -6.32
N PRO A 296 -20.06 27.05 -7.42
CA PRO A 296 -21.51 27.05 -7.31
C PRO A 296 -22.01 25.77 -6.62
N ILE A 297 -22.97 25.91 -5.72
CA ILE A 297 -23.54 24.82 -4.89
C ILE A 297 -24.00 23.61 -5.72
N GLY A 298 -24.49 23.85 -6.93
CA GLY A 298 -25.00 22.78 -7.79
C GLY A 298 -23.96 22.06 -8.64
N LEU A 299 -22.74 22.60 -8.79
CA LEU A 299 -21.68 22.12 -9.70
C LEU A 299 -22.20 21.67 -11.10
N LYS A 300 -23.25 22.32 -11.60
CA LYS A 300 -23.83 22.05 -12.91
C LYS A 300 -23.33 23.10 -13.88
N ALA A 301 -22.46 22.69 -14.80
CA ALA A 301 -22.14 23.50 -15.96
C ALA A 301 -23.35 23.56 -16.89
N GLU A 302 -23.60 24.72 -17.46
CA GLU A 302 -24.64 24.88 -18.47
C GLU A 302 -24.29 24.03 -19.70
N ARG A 303 -25.21 23.14 -20.08
CA ARG A 303 -25.02 22.24 -21.21
C ARG A 303 -25.52 22.93 -22.47
N GLN A 304 -24.71 22.89 -23.52
CA GLN A 304 -25.14 23.32 -24.84
C GLN A 304 -26.37 22.52 -25.31
N ILE A 305 -27.27 23.19 -26.01
CA ILE A 305 -28.46 22.54 -26.56
C ILE A 305 -28.02 21.52 -27.60
N SER A 306 -28.29 20.25 -27.32
CA SER A 306 -28.07 19.15 -28.26
C SER A 306 -28.73 19.42 -29.62
N LEU A 307 -28.00 19.23 -30.71
CA LEU A 307 -28.53 19.26 -32.08
C LEU A 307 -29.46 18.07 -32.40
N LEU A 308 -29.48 17.06 -31.52
CA LEU A 308 -30.29 15.86 -31.66
C LEU A 308 -31.42 15.85 -30.62
N ARG A 309 -32.58 15.31 -31.02
CA ARG A 309 -33.74 15.06 -30.17
C ARG A 309 -34.11 13.58 -30.28
N VAL A 310 -34.49 13.01 -29.16
CA VAL A 310 -35.07 11.67 -29.10
C VAL A 310 -36.58 11.80 -29.28
N GLY A 311 -37.11 11.16 -30.32
CA GLY A 311 -38.51 11.08 -30.66
C GLY A 311 -39.25 9.95 -29.93
N ALA A 312 -40.53 9.76 -30.26
CA ALA A 312 -41.30 8.65 -29.72
C ALA A 312 -40.71 7.32 -30.21
N GLY A 313 -40.55 6.34 -29.31
CA GLY A 313 -39.94 5.05 -29.65
C GLY A 313 -38.41 5.03 -29.69
N GLY A 314 -37.73 6.10 -29.24
CA GLY A 314 -36.26 6.13 -29.13
C GLY A 314 -35.53 6.55 -30.40
N GLU A 315 -36.25 6.93 -31.46
CA GLU A 315 -35.64 7.41 -32.71
C GLU A 315 -34.88 8.72 -32.49
N VAL A 316 -33.65 8.82 -33.00
CA VAL A 316 -32.82 10.03 -32.87
C VAL A 316 -32.94 10.89 -34.14
N GLN A 317 -33.53 12.08 -34.00
CA GLN A 317 -33.77 13.03 -35.09
C GLN A 317 -33.00 14.34 -34.88
N LYS A 318 -32.68 15.05 -35.98
CA LYS A 318 -32.08 16.40 -35.90
C LYS A 318 -33.12 17.41 -35.39
N ARG A 319 -32.73 18.28 -34.46
CA ARG A 319 -33.60 19.36 -33.96
C ARG A 319 -33.78 20.45 -35.01
N SER A 320 -35.02 20.94 -35.13
CA SER A 320 -35.32 22.12 -35.94
C SER A 320 -34.72 23.38 -35.33
N LYS A 321 -34.34 24.36 -36.17
CA LYS A 321 -33.89 25.69 -35.71
C LYS A 321 -34.90 26.38 -34.79
N ARG A 322 -36.20 26.17 -35.03
CA ARG A 322 -37.28 26.69 -34.17
C ARG A 322 -37.24 26.10 -32.76
N ASP A 323 -37.02 24.79 -32.65
CA ASP A 323 -36.94 24.10 -31.37
C ASP A 323 -35.68 24.50 -30.60
N ILE A 324 -34.56 24.67 -31.30
CA ILE A 324 -33.31 25.19 -30.73
C ILE A 324 -33.54 26.60 -30.16
N GLY A 325 -34.16 27.50 -30.94
CA GLY A 325 -34.48 28.86 -30.47
C GLY A 325 -35.42 28.89 -29.27
N ARG A 326 -36.43 28.00 -29.22
CA ARG A 326 -37.31 27.86 -28.05
C ARG A 326 -36.55 27.45 -26.79
N LEU A 327 -35.57 26.54 -26.92
CA LEU A 327 -34.78 26.09 -25.77
C LEU A 327 -33.80 27.17 -25.32
N LEU A 328 -33.19 27.88 -26.26
CA LEU A 328 -32.30 29.01 -25.95
C LEU A 328 -33.07 30.08 -25.18
N SER A 329 -34.29 30.43 -25.63
CA SER A 329 -35.17 31.38 -24.93
C SER A 329 -35.54 30.93 -23.51
N ARG A 330 -35.53 29.62 -23.19
CA ARG A 330 -35.77 29.12 -21.83
C ARG A 330 -34.53 29.17 -20.95
N GLN A 331 -33.33 29.23 -21.53
CA GLN A 331 -32.07 29.36 -20.79
C GLN A 331 -31.80 30.81 -20.37
N VAL A 332 -32.40 31.79 -21.05
CA VAL A 332 -32.28 33.20 -20.70
C VAL A 332 -32.87 33.47 -19.30
N ALA A 333 -32.12 34.18 -18.47
CA ALA A 333 -32.52 34.56 -17.13
C ALA A 333 -33.65 35.62 -17.14
N LYS A 334 -34.24 35.89 -15.97
CA LYS A 334 -35.33 36.89 -15.83
C LYS A 334 -34.92 38.31 -16.26
N TYR A 335 -33.63 38.63 -16.18
CA TYR A 335 -33.08 39.92 -16.55
C TYR A 335 -31.75 39.73 -17.29
N THR A 336 -31.64 40.31 -18.49
CA THR A 336 -30.44 40.33 -19.31
C THR A 336 -30.27 41.70 -19.95
N ARG A 337 -29.01 42.11 -20.18
CA ARG A 337 -28.69 43.33 -20.92
C ARG A 337 -28.11 42.95 -22.27
N GLU A 338 -28.94 42.99 -23.31
CA GLU A 338 -28.53 42.71 -24.68
C GLU A 338 -28.14 44.02 -25.38
N ARG A 339 -26.84 44.19 -25.69
CA ARG A 339 -26.34 45.33 -26.46
C ARG A 339 -26.19 44.92 -27.92
N ILE A 340 -27.00 45.53 -28.79
CA ILE A 340 -26.84 45.39 -30.24
C ILE A 340 -25.85 46.47 -30.71
N VAL A 341 -24.78 46.06 -31.38
CA VAL A 341 -23.84 46.96 -32.06
C VAL A 341 -24.17 46.90 -33.54
N LEU A 342 -24.44 48.07 -34.14
CA LEU A 342 -24.83 48.21 -35.54
C LEU A 342 -23.64 48.45 -36.45
#